data_AF-A0A1V1NW69-F1
#
_entry.id   AF-A0A1V1NW69-F1
#
_cell.length_a   1.000
_cell.length_b   1.000
_cell.length_c   1.000
_cell.angle_alpha   90.00
_cell.angle_beta   90.00
_cell.angle_gamma   90.00
#
_symmetry.space_group_name_H-M   'P 1'
#
loop_
_entity.id
_entity.type
_entity.pdbx_description
1 polymer ?
#
loop_
_entity_poly.entity_id
_entity_poly.type
_entity_poly.pdbx_seq_one_letter_code
_entity_poly.pdbx_strand_id
1 'polypeptide(L)'
;FKNGRGKCFLYLLFEHQSTPDKWVRYRIVKYKTRIWDQSFQKNKDQDQLIPILSMVFYMGESNWNFSPEFSDLFCETPVPQKYLPSFEHILLDYSNKSLEFKGAIKIKIAHLLIQAHFKGCLKELFQPLMDAFSLLRIQSWRNRIYDWRQWQW
;
A
#
# COMPACT_ATOMS: atom_id res chain seq x y z
N PHE A 1 0.72 -15.26 -7.09
CA PHE A 1 2.11 -15.71 -6.80
C PHE A 1 2.18 -17.23 -6.92
N LYS A 2 3.29 -17.80 -7.41
CA LYS A 2 3.40 -19.22 -7.83
C LYS A 2 3.55 -20.16 -6.62
N ASN A 3 2.54 -20.99 -6.38
CA ASN A 3 2.55 -22.36 -5.82
C ASN A 3 1.22 -22.70 -5.14
N GLY A 4 0.15 -22.64 -5.94
CA GLY A 4 -1.18 -23.12 -5.61
C GLY A 4 -1.99 -23.15 -6.90
N ARG A 5 -2.91 -24.11 -7.08
CA ARG A 5 -3.73 -24.28 -8.28
C ARG A 5 -4.72 -23.11 -8.54
N GLY A 6 -4.55 -21.97 -7.87
CA GLY A 6 -5.39 -20.77 -7.96
C GLY A 6 -4.59 -19.52 -8.30
N LYS A 7 -5.18 -18.64 -9.11
CA LYS A 7 -4.63 -17.30 -9.39
C LYS A 7 -4.84 -16.42 -8.16
N CYS A 8 -3.78 -16.16 -7.38
CA CYS A 8 -3.81 -15.16 -6.30
C CYS A 8 -3.44 -13.77 -6.87
N PHE A 9 -4.37 -12.82 -6.78
CA PHE A 9 -4.22 -11.43 -7.18
C PHE A 9 -3.81 -10.56 -5.99
N LEU A 10 -2.84 -9.66 -6.19
CA LEU A 10 -2.48 -8.61 -5.21
C LEU A 10 -2.94 -7.28 -5.78
N TYR A 11 -3.78 -6.57 -5.03
CA TYR A 11 -4.23 -5.23 -5.37
C TYR A 11 -3.34 -4.21 -4.67
N LEU A 12 -2.92 -3.19 -5.41
CA LEU A 12 -2.17 -2.06 -4.87
C LEU A 12 -3.12 -0.87 -4.77
N LEU A 13 -3.31 -0.36 -3.55
CA LEU A 13 -4.09 0.84 -3.28
C LEU A 13 -3.14 2.00 -3.01
N PHE A 14 -3.16 2.99 -3.90
CA PHE A 14 -2.34 4.18 -3.79
C PHE A 14 -3.18 5.37 -3.35
N GLU A 15 -2.71 6.11 -2.36
CA GLU A 15 -3.28 7.38 -1.91
C GLU A 15 -2.17 8.44 -1.93
N HIS A 16 -2.43 9.60 -2.54
CA HIS A 16 -1.52 10.73 -2.50
C HIS A 16 -2.04 11.79 -1.52
N GLN A 17 -1.15 12.35 -0.69
CA GLN A 17 -1.44 13.41 0.26
C GLN A 17 -0.46 14.57 0.10
N SER A 18 -0.98 15.80 0.04
CA SER A 18 -0.19 17.04 0.04
C SER A 18 -0.09 17.68 1.44
N THR A 19 -0.93 17.25 2.39
CA THR A 19 -0.91 17.70 3.78
C THR A 19 -0.95 16.47 4.70
N PRO A 20 -0.35 16.55 5.92
CA PRO A 20 -0.51 15.49 6.90
C PRO A 20 -1.97 15.36 7.30
N ASP A 21 -2.54 14.17 7.12
CA ASP A 21 -3.92 13.89 7.50
C ASP A 21 -4.02 12.55 8.21
N LYS A 22 -4.31 12.61 9.51
CA LYS A 22 -4.46 11.42 10.34
C LYS A 22 -5.55 10.49 9.80
N TRP A 23 -6.60 11.01 9.19
CA TRP A 23 -7.78 10.26 8.75
C TRP A 23 -7.57 9.50 7.44
N VAL A 24 -6.40 9.61 6.81
CA VAL A 24 -6.04 8.78 5.64
C VAL A 24 -6.19 7.29 5.93
N ARG A 25 -5.85 6.86 7.14
CA ARG A 25 -5.98 5.47 7.61
C ARG A 25 -7.44 4.99 7.59
N TYR A 26 -8.38 5.85 7.97
CA TYR A 26 -9.82 5.54 7.87
C TYR A 26 -10.30 5.50 6.42
N ARG A 27 -9.82 6.42 5.56
CA ARG A 27 -10.12 6.36 4.12
C ARG A 27 -9.64 5.06 3.48
N ILE A 28 -8.42 4.60 3.82
CA ILE A 28 -7.86 3.34 3.33
C ILE A 28 -8.79 2.16 3.66
N VAL A 29 -9.34 2.08 4.86
CA VAL A 29 -10.33 1.03 5.19
C VAL A 29 -11.54 1.11 4.29
N LYS A 30 -12.13 2.29 4.14
CA LYS A 30 -13.32 2.48 3.28
C LYS A 30 -13.04 2.07 1.83
N TYR A 31 -11.85 2.32 1.32
CA TYR A 31 -11.46 1.89 -0.02
C TYR A 31 -11.28 0.36 -0.09
N LYS A 32 -10.61 -0.25 0.90
CA LYS A 32 -10.46 -1.71 0.96
C LYS A 32 -11.81 -2.42 1.00
N THR A 33 -12.72 -1.98 1.87
CA THR A 33 -14.06 -2.57 1.97
C THR A 33 -14.83 -2.40 0.66
N ARG A 34 -14.81 -1.21 0.05
CA ARG A 34 -15.45 -0.98 -1.24
C ARG A 34 -14.88 -1.87 -2.35
N ILE A 35 -13.57 -2.08 -2.39
CA ILE A 35 -12.92 -2.98 -3.36
C ILE A 35 -13.38 -4.42 -3.14
N TRP A 36 -13.42 -4.88 -1.89
CA TRP A 36 -13.89 -6.22 -1.56
C TRP A 36 -15.36 -6.42 -1.92
N ASP A 37 -16.23 -5.48 -1.57
CA ASP A 37 -17.65 -5.52 -1.92
C ASP A 37 -17.85 -5.64 -3.43
N GLN A 38 -17.14 -4.82 -4.21
CA GLN A 38 -17.16 -4.88 -5.68
C GLN A 38 -16.61 -6.21 -6.21
N SER A 39 -15.62 -6.79 -5.54
CA SER A 39 -15.04 -8.07 -5.93
C SER A 39 -16.01 -9.22 -5.74
N PHE A 40 -16.68 -9.32 -4.58
CA PHE A 40 -17.71 -10.31 -4.32
C PHE A 40 -18.93 -10.14 -5.24
N GLN A 41 -19.27 -8.90 -5.61
CA GLN A 41 -20.35 -8.64 -6.57
C GLN A 41 -20.01 -9.20 -7.96
N LYS A 42 -18.76 -9.04 -8.41
CA LYS A 42 -18.30 -9.48 -9.74
C LYS A 42 -18.00 -10.98 -9.81
N ASN A 43 -17.48 -11.57 -8.73
CA ASN A 43 -17.07 -12.97 -8.67
C ASN A 43 -17.91 -13.71 -7.63
N LYS A 44 -19.01 -14.35 -8.08
CA LYS A 44 -19.97 -15.02 -7.17
C LYS A 44 -19.39 -16.21 -6.42
N ASP A 45 -18.38 -16.87 -6.99
CA ASP A 45 -17.70 -18.01 -6.37
C ASP A 45 -16.53 -17.60 -5.47
N GLN A 46 -16.29 -16.29 -5.28
CA GLN A 46 -15.23 -15.80 -4.40
C GLN A 46 -15.60 -16.09 -2.93
N ASP A 47 -14.74 -16.84 -2.25
CA ASP A 47 -14.88 -17.24 -0.84
C ASP A 47 -13.83 -16.58 0.08
N GLN A 48 -12.90 -15.82 -0.49
CA GLN A 48 -11.79 -15.18 0.21
C GLN A 48 -11.69 -13.69 -0.13
N LEU A 49 -11.14 -12.90 0.80
CA LEU A 49 -10.78 -11.51 0.52
C LEU A 49 -9.55 -11.45 -0.38
N ILE A 50 -9.60 -10.56 -1.37
CA ILE A 50 -8.42 -10.26 -2.18
C ILE A 50 -7.41 -9.48 -1.32
N PRO A 51 -6.13 -9.88 -1.29
CA PRO A 51 -5.07 -9.11 -0.63
C PRO A 51 -4.92 -7.70 -1.24
N ILE A 52 -4.97 -6.66 -0.38
CA ILE A 52 -4.78 -5.27 -0.77
C ILE A 52 -3.61 -4.67 0.03
N LEU A 53 -2.54 -4.29 -0.67
CA LEU A 53 -1.42 -3.54 -0.11
C LEU A 53 -1.68 -2.05 -0.29
N SER A 54 -1.73 -1.31 0.81
CA SER A 54 -2.00 0.14 0.81
C SER A 54 -0.73 0.95 0.97
N MET A 55 -0.59 1.97 0.14
CA MET A 55 0.56 2.87 0.10
C MET A 55 0.10 4.32 0.08
N VAL A 56 0.66 5.13 0.97
CA VAL A 56 0.44 6.58 1.05
C VAL A 56 1.70 7.28 0.59
N PHE A 57 1.59 8.06 -0.49
CA PHE A 57 2.62 8.97 -0.96
C PHE A 57 2.36 10.33 -0.36
N TYR A 58 3.22 10.74 0.57
CA TYR A 58 3.14 12.06 1.16
C TYR A 58 4.17 12.99 0.51
N MET A 59 3.68 14.09 -0.06
CA MET A 59 4.50 15.07 -0.79
C MET A 59 4.19 16.50 -0.35
N GLY A 60 3.96 16.69 0.95
CA GLY A 60 3.72 18.02 1.53
C GLY A 60 4.98 18.80 1.86
N GLU A 61 4.80 19.93 2.54
CA GLU A 61 5.88 20.83 2.96
C GLU A 61 6.37 20.54 4.39
N SER A 62 5.48 20.09 5.28
CA SER A 62 5.81 19.73 6.66
C SER A 62 6.15 18.24 6.79
N ASN A 63 6.80 17.84 7.88
CA ASN A 63 7.05 16.43 8.15
C ASN A 63 5.73 15.68 8.44
N TRP A 64 5.65 14.41 8.05
CA TRP A 64 4.54 13.55 8.47
C TRP A 64 4.70 13.16 9.95
N ASN A 65 3.68 13.40 10.75
CA ASN A 65 3.71 13.23 12.21
C ASN A 65 2.73 12.18 12.74
N PHE A 66 2.09 11.41 11.86
CA PHE A 66 1.17 10.36 12.25
C PHE A 66 1.76 8.97 11.98
N SER A 67 1.61 8.06 12.94
CA SER A 67 1.95 6.66 12.73
C SER A 67 1.15 6.05 11.57
N PRO A 68 1.72 5.10 10.80
CA PRO A 68 0.99 4.36 9.78
C PRO A 68 -0.05 3.37 10.35
N GLU A 69 0.04 3.04 11.64
CA GLU A 69 -0.84 2.09 12.32
C GLU A 69 -2.28 2.61 12.37
N PHE A 70 -3.22 1.74 11.98
CA PHE A 70 -4.64 2.04 12.06
C PHE A 70 -5.14 2.11 13.50
N SER A 71 -4.60 1.28 14.39
CA SER A 71 -5.00 1.23 15.80
C SER A 71 -4.80 2.56 16.52
N ASP A 72 -3.88 3.40 16.04
CA ASP A 72 -3.59 4.72 16.62
C ASP A 72 -4.70 5.75 16.34
N LEU A 73 -5.75 5.37 15.60
CA LEU A 73 -6.95 6.18 15.46
C LEU A 73 -7.94 6.02 16.62
N PHE A 74 -7.83 4.95 17.41
CA PHE A 74 -8.70 4.75 18.56
C PHE A 74 -8.28 5.65 19.72
N CYS A 75 -9.25 6.14 20.47
CA CYS A 75 -8.96 6.75 21.77
C CYS A 75 -8.55 5.67 22.77
N GLU A 76 -8.01 6.09 23.91
CA GLU A 76 -7.80 5.19 25.05
C GLU A 76 -9.12 4.47 25.36
N THR A 77 -9.04 3.15 25.47
CA THR A 77 -10.21 2.28 25.59
C THR A 77 -9.90 1.08 26.49
N PRO A 78 -10.86 0.62 27.32
CA PRO A 78 -10.71 -0.62 28.07
C PRO A 78 -10.77 -1.87 27.18
N VAL A 79 -11.11 -1.73 25.89
CA VAL A 79 -11.18 -2.83 24.93
C VAL A 79 -9.78 -3.38 24.64
N PRO A 80 -9.50 -4.68 24.86
CA PRO A 80 -8.19 -5.26 24.57
C PRO A 80 -7.82 -5.14 23.08
N GLN A 81 -6.54 -4.89 22.79
CA GLN A 81 -6.03 -4.64 21.43
C GLN A 81 -6.39 -5.74 20.41
N LYS A 82 -6.49 -7.01 20.83
CA LYS A 82 -6.89 -8.13 19.97
C LYS A 82 -8.30 -8.01 19.37
N TYR A 83 -9.15 -7.16 19.95
CA TYR A 83 -10.49 -6.87 19.47
C TYR A 83 -10.55 -5.59 18.63
N LEU A 84 -9.43 -4.87 18.48
CA LEU A 84 -9.31 -3.70 17.63
C LEU A 84 -8.71 -4.10 16.27
N PRO A 85 -9.18 -3.52 15.15
CA PRO A 85 -8.53 -3.69 13.86
C PRO A 85 -7.07 -3.21 13.91
N SER A 86 -6.15 -4.09 13.53
CA SER A 86 -4.72 -3.79 13.46
C SER A 86 -4.23 -4.03 12.04
N PHE A 87 -3.76 -2.97 11.39
CA PHE A 87 -3.02 -3.05 10.13
C PHE A 87 -2.25 -1.76 9.91
N GLU A 88 -1.13 -1.89 9.19
CA GLU A 88 -0.34 -0.76 8.70
C GLU A 88 -0.59 -0.50 7.21
N HIS A 89 -0.35 0.74 6.80
CA HIS A 89 -0.11 1.07 5.40
C HIS A 89 1.36 1.46 5.23
N ILE A 90 1.89 1.33 4.02
CA ILE A 90 3.22 1.83 3.71
C ILE A 90 3.13 3.34 3.58
N LEU A 91 3.87 4.08 4.38
CA LEU A 91 4.05 5.51 4.23
C LEU A 91 5.36 5.81 3.49
N LEU A 92 5.25 6.56 2.40
CA LEU A 92 6.37 7.10 1.65
C LEU A 92 6.38 8.62 1.85
N ASP A 93 7.15 9.07 2.84
CA ASP A 93 7.30 10.49 3.17
C ASP A 93 8.40 11.14 2.32
N TYR A 94 7.99 12.05 1.43
CA TYR A 94 8.88 12.86 0.60
C TYR A 94 8.86 14.33 0.96
N SER A 95 8.36 14.72 2.13
CA SER A 95 8.28 16.11 2.58
C SER A 95 9.61 16.85 2.41
N ASN A 96 10.71 16.21 2.82
CA ASN A 96 12.09 16.72 2.76
C ASN A 96 12.75 16.69 1.37
N LYS A 97 12.02 16.31 0.31
CA LYS A 97 12.55 16.23 -1.05
C LYS A 97 12.21 17.48 -1.86
N SER A 98 13.05 17.77 -2.85
CA SER A 98 12.85 18.90 -3.76
C SER A 98 11.59 18.73 -4.61
N LEU A 99 11.09 19.84 -5.16
CA LEU A 99 9.93 19.82 -6.03
C LEU A 99 10.18 19.02 -7.31
N GLU A 100 11.40 19.09 -7.88
CA GLU A 100 11.80 18.32 -9.05
C GLU A 100 11.77 16.82 -8.75
N PHE A 101 12.25 16.41 -7.58
CA PHE A 101 12.20 15.01 -7.15
C PHE A 101 10.76 14.51 -7.01
N LYS A 102 9.90 15.29 -6.31
CA LYS A 102 8.47 14.98 -6.15
C LYS A 102 7.79 14.85 -7.53
N GLY A 103 8.09 15.76 -8.45
CA GLY A 103 7.61 15.73 -9.83
C GLY A 103 8.06 14.49 -10.60
N ALA A 104 9.35 14.15 -10.54
CA ALA A 104 9.92 12.98 -11.21
C ALA A 104 9.28 11.66 -10.73
N ILE A 105 9.03 11.52 -9.42
CA ILE A 105 8.34 10.35 -8.87
C ILE A 105 6.88 10.28 -9.35
N LYS A 106 6.14 11.41 -9.34
CA LYS A 106 4.75 11.44 -9.87
C LYS A 106 4.71 11.00 -11.33
N ILE A 107 5.61 11.53 -12.16
CA ILE A 107 5.72 11.17 -13.59
C ILE A 107 6.03 9.68 -13.73
N LYS A 108 6.99 9.15 -12.97
CA LYS A 108 7.36 7.73 -13.03
C LYS A 108 6.19 6.83 -12.63
N ILE A 109 5.46 7.15 -11.57
CA ILE A 109 4.28 6.38 -11.14
C ILE A 109 3.20 6.45 -12.23
N ALA A 110 2.87 7.64 -12.73
CA ALA A 110 1.88 7.80 -13.79
C ALA A 110 2.26 7.00 -15.04
N HIS A 111 3.52 7.07 -15.45
CA HIS A 111 4.06 6.30 -16.57
C HIS A 111 3.92 4.79 -16.37
N LEU A 112 4.27 4.27 -15.18
CA LEU A 112 4.11 2.85 -14.86
C LEU A 112 2.64 2.42 -14.87
N LEU A 113 1.73 3.25 -14.35
CA LEU A 113 0.29 2.96 -14.36
C LEU A 113 -0.27 2.92 -15.79
N ILE A 114 0.16 3.84 -16.65
CA ILE A 114 -0.21 3.86 -18.06
C ILE A 114 0.30 2.59 -18.74
N GLN A 115 1.58 2.23 -18.55
CA GLN A 115 2.13 0.99 -19.08
C GLN A 115 1.38 -0.24 -18.58
N ALA A 116 0.96 -0.27 -17.31
CA ALA A 116 0.19 -1.37 -16.74
C ALA A 116 -1.14 -1.57 -17.46
N HIS A 117 -1.82 -0.46 -17.75
CA HIS A 117 -3.08 -0.47 -18.48
C HIS A 117 -2.87 -1.00 -19.91
N PHE A 118 -1.91 -0.44 -20.65
CA PHE A 118 -1.66 -0.84 -22.04
C PHE A 118 -1.18 -2.29 -22.20
N LYS A 119 -0.32 -2.77 -21.28
CA LYS A 119 0.19 -4.15 -21.34
C LYS A 119 -0.79 -5.19 -20.78
N GLY A 120 -1.89 -4.76 -20.16
CA GLY A 120 -2.87 -5.66 -19.53
C GLY A 120 -2.29 -6.53 -18.41
N CYS A 121 -1.06 -6.27 -17.94
CA CYS A 121 -0.33 -7.14 -17.04
C CYS A 121 0.53 -6.34 -16.05
N LEU A 122 -0.02 -6.08 -14.86
CA LEU A 122 0.71 -5.44 -13.75
C LEU A 122 1.88 -6.31 -13.25
N LYS A 123 1.88 -7.61 -13.55
CA LYS A 123 2.89 -8.57 -13.09
C LYS A 123 4.29 -8.24 -13.61
N GLU A 124 4.39 -7.73 -14.84
CA GLU A 124 5.67 -7.28 -15.42
C GLU A 124 6.18 -5.98 -14.79
N LEU A 125 5.28 -5.22 -14.18
CA LEU A 125 5.60 -3.94 -13.53
C LEU A 125 5.88 -4.10 -12.04
N PHE A 126 5.60 -5.28 -11.47
CA PHE A 126 5.86 -5.56 -10.07
C PHE A 126 7.34 -5.38 -9.72
N GLN A 127 8.25 -5.97 -10.52
CA GLN A 127 9.68 -5.85 -10.24
C GLN A 127 10.20 -4.41 -10.42
N PRO A 128 9.91 -3.68 -11.52
CA PRO A 128 10.28 -2.27 -11.64
C PRO A 128 9.70 -1.36 -10.55
N LEU A 129 8.47 -1.65 -10.08
CA LEU A 129 7.83 -0.92 -9.00
C LEU A 129 8.54 -1.18 -7.66
N MET A 130 8.85 -2.44 -7.37
CA MET A 130 9.61 -2.83 -6.18
C MET A 130 11.05 -2.31 -6.21
N ASP A 131 11.71 -2.31 -7.37
CA ASP A 131 13.05 -1.76 -7.55
C ASP A 131 13.02 -0.25 -7.32
N ALA A 132 12.03 0.46 -7.88
CA ALA A 132 11.81 1.87 -7.59
C ALA A 132 11.63 2.11 -6.09
N PHE A 133 10.85 1.28 -5.39
CA PHE A 133 10.68 1.39 -3.93
C PHE A 133 11.94 1.04 -3.14
N SER A 134 12.76 0.09 -3.60
CA SER A 134 14.02 -0.29 -2.95
C SER A 134 15.08 0.82 -3.03
N LEU A 135 15.12 1.54 -4.17
CA LEU A 135 15.98 2.71 -4.38
C LEU A 135 15.59 3.89 -3.49
N LEU A 136 14.33 3.93 -3.01
CA LEU A 136 13.81 4.98 -2.14
C LEU A 136 14.24 4.83 -0.66
N ARG A 137 15.15 3.88 -0.35
CA ARG A 137 15.81 3.71 0.96
C ARG A 137 14.84 3.74 2.13
N ILE A 138 13.84 2.85 2.10
CA ILE A 138 12.90 2.71 3.20
C ILE A 138 13.57 1.85 4.30
N GLN A 139 14.15 2.51 5.30
CA GLN A 139 14.87 1.89 6.42
C GLN A 139 14.03 0.88 7.23
N SER A 140 12.70 1.00 7.20
CA SER A 140 11.78 0.09 7.92
C SER A 140 11.67 -1.31 7.32
N TRP A 141 12.19 -1.56 6.12
CA TRP A 141 12.07 -2.88 5.46
C TRP A 141 13.17 -3.86 5.86
N ARG A 142 14.36 -3.39 6.28
CA ARG A 142 15.50 -4.29 6.58
C ARG A 142 15.27 -5.21 7.79
N ASN A 143 14.41 -4.82 8.72
CA ASN A 143 14.21 -5.55 9.99
C ASN A 143 12.81 -6.20 10.13
N ARG A 144 11.88 -5.93 9.21
CA ARG A 144 10.50 -6.48 9.25
C ARG A 144 10.12 -7.33 8.04
N ILE A 145 10.98 -7.38 7.01
CA ILE A 145 10.96 -8.49 6.06
C ILE A 145 11.49 -9.71 6.81
N TYR A 146 10.58 -10.57 7.26
CA TYR A 146 10.91 -11.99 7.44
C TYR A 146 11.51 -12.48 6.13
N ASP A 147 12.77 -12.91 6.21
CA ASP A 147 13.61 -13.43 5.15
C ASP A 147 12.80 -14.20 4.08
N TRP A 148 12.57 -13.56 2.91
CA TRP A 148 11.85 -14.18 1.79
C TRP A 148 12.60 -15.41 1.23
N ARG A 149 13.87 -15.63 1.58
CA ARG A 149 14.61 -16.85 1.23
C ARG A 149 14.10 -18.07 1.99
N GLN A 150 13.37 -17.89 3.08
CA GLN A 150 12.76 -19.00 3.84
C GLN A 150 11.42 -19.48 3.25
N TRP A 151 10.95 -18.83 2.18
CA TRP A 151 9.75 -19.21 1.44
C TRP A 151 10.10 -19.81 0.07
N GLN A 152 11.30 -20.37 -0.09
CA GLN A 152 11.64 -21.24 -1.22
C GLN A 152 11.17 -22.67 -0.95
N TRP A 153 9.95 -22.97 -1.40
CA TRP A 153 9.49 -24.33 -1.73
C TRP A 153 8.83 -24.28 -3.11
#